data_AF-A0AAW5N0Y9-F1
#
_entry.id   AF-A0AAW5N0Y9-F1
#
_cell.length_a   1.000
_cell.length_b   1.000
_cell.length_c   1.000
_cell.angle_alpha   90.00
_cell.angle_beta   90.00
_cell.angle_gamma   90.00
#
_symmetry.space_group_name_H-M   'P 1'
#
loop_
_entity.id
_entity.type
_entity.pdbx_description
1 polymer ?
#
loop_
_entity_poly.entity_id
_entity_poly.type
_entity_poly.pdbx_seq_one_letter_code
_entity_poly.pdbx_strand_id
1 'polypeptide(L)'
;ARRKIHDVHVRTPSALTEEALKRIGELYAIEAEIRGMTAEQRLAERQLKTKPLLKSLESWLREKMKTLSRHSELAKAFAYAL
;
A
#
# COMPACT_ATOMS: atom_id res chain seq x y z
N ALA A 1 -5.17 -6.24 1.62
CA ALA A 1 -3.81 -5.92 1.12
C ALA A 1 -2.71 -6.10 2.18
N ARG A 2 -2.49 -5.16 3.12
CA ARG A 2 -1.32 -5.12 4.03
C ARG A 2 -0.95 -6.44 4.70
N ARG A 3 -1.92 -7.13 5.31
CA ARG A 3 -1.68 -8.39 6.04
C ARG A 3 -1.00 -9.44 5.17
N LYS A 4 -1.42 -9.61 3.91
CA LYS A 4 -0.81 -10.59 3.00
C LYS A 4 0.64 -10.25 2.69
N ILE A 5 0.95 -8.98 2.48
CA ILE A 5 2.33 -8.50 2.25
C ILE A 5 3.16 -8.69 3.52
N HIS A 6 2.59 -8.41 4.69
CA HIS A 6 3.24 -8.65 5.98
C HIS A 6 3.52 -10.13 6.21
N ASP A 7 2.58 -11.03 5.92
CA ASP A 7 2.78 -12.47 6.06
C ASP A 7 3.93 -12.96 5.17
N VAL A 8 4.05 -12.42 3.95
CA VAL A 8 5.20 -12.67 3.07
C VAL A 8 6.49 -12.10 3.66
N HIS A 9 6.46 -10.87 4.18
CA HIS A 9 7.62 -10.23 4.82
C HIS A 9 8.14 -11.01 6.02
N VAL A 10 7.26 -11.50 6.90
CA VAL A 10 7.63 -12.30 8.08
C VAL A 10 8.31 -13.62 7.67
N ARG A 11 7.86 -14.25 6.58
CA ARG A 11 8.42 -15.50 6.07
C ARG A 11 9.71 -15.28 5.27
N THR A 12 9.76 -14.19 4.50
CA THR A 12 10.83 -13.90 3.55
C THR A 12 10.97 -12.39 3.40
N PRO A 13 11.68 -11.72 4.34
CA PRO A 13 11.86 -10.29 4.29
C PRO A 13 12.74 -9.92 3.10
N SER A 14 12.35 -8.85 2.43
CA SER A 14 13.08 -8.26 1.30
C SER A 14 12.84 -6.76 1.24
N ALA A 15 13.74 -6.04 0.60
CA ALA A 15 13.58 -4.60 0.34
C ALA A 15 12.24 -4.28 -0.34
N LEU A 16 11.75 -5.19 -1.20
CA LEU A 16 10.47 -5.00 -1.90
C LEU A 16 9.27 -5.14 -0.94
N THR A 17 9.29 -6.10 -0.02
CA THR A 17 8.24 -6.24 1.00
C THR A 17 8.25 -5.09 2.00
N GLU A 18 9.43 -4.60 2.39
CA GLU A 18 9.59 -3.48 3.31
C GLU A 18 9.06 -2.18 2.69
N GLU A 19 9.45 -1.89 1.45
CA GLU A 19 8.95 -0.72 0.70
C GLU A 19 7.43 -0.77 0.51
N ALA A 20 6.87 -1.95 0.23
CA ALA A 20 5.42 -2.13 0.13
C ALA A 20 4.70 -1.83 1.46
N LEU A 21 5.24 -2.32 2.59
CA LEU A 21 4.70 -2.03 3.92
C LEU A 21 4.83 -0.55 4.29
N LYS A 22 5.95 0.08 3.94
CA LYS A 22 6.20 1.50 4.16
C LYS A 22 5.19 2.38 3.43
N ARG A 23 5.00 2.16 2.13
CA ARG A 23 4.02 2.92 1.31
C ARG A 23 2.59 2.76 1.82
N ILE A 24 2.22 1.56 2.27
CA ILE A 24 0.90 1.35 2.91
C ILE A 24 0.83 2.07 4.26
N GLY A 25 1.93 2.10 5.01
CA GLY A 25 2.05 2.84 6.27
C GLY A 25 1.83 4.34 6.11
N GLU A 26 2.33 4.94 5.03
CA GLU A 26 2.12 6.37 4.71
C GLU A 26 0.63 6.70 4.54
N LEU A 27 -0.15 5.79 3.93
CA LEU A 27 -1.61 5.96 3.85
C LEU A 27 -2.28 5.94 5.23
N TYR A 28 -1.82 5.05 6.12
CA TYR A 28 -2.35 4.97 7.49
C TYR A 28 -1.94 6.17 8.35
N ALA A 29 -0.77 6.77 8.09
CA ALA A 29 -0.37 8.01 8.76
C ALA A 29 -1.37 9.13 8.46
N ILE A 30 -1.76 9.30 7.19
CA ILE A 30 -2.76 10.31 6.81
C ILE A 30 -4.12 10.01 7.44
N GLU A 31 -4.56 8.74 7.44
CA GLU A 31 -5.84 8.37 8.08
C GLU A 31 -5.82 8.60 9.60
N ALA A 32 -4.65 8.51 10.24
CA ALA A 32 -4.47 8.86 11.64
C ALA A 32 -4.50 10.38 11.86
N GLU A 33 -3.90 11.18 10.98
CA GLU A 33 -3.90 12.65 11.05
C GLU A 33 -5.31 13.25 10.92
N ILE A 34 -6.13 12.70 10.03
CA ILE A 34 -7.49 13.23 9.79
C ILE A 34 -8.54 12.68 10.75
N ARG A 35 -8.12 11.82 11.68
CA ARG A 35 -9.01 11.21 12.68
C ARG A 35 -9.52 12.30 13.63
N GLY A 36 -10.84 12.36 13.82
CA GLY A 36 -11.49 13.37 14.67
C GLY A 36 -11.94 14.62 13.93
N MET A 37 -11.55 14.81 12.66
CA MET A 37 -12.10 15.86 11.80
C MET A 37 -13.54 15.54 11.36
N THR A 38 -14.26 16.53 10.83
CA THR A 38 -15.60 16.31 10.27
C THR A 38 -15.54 15.44 8.99
N ALA A 39 -16.68 14.92 8.55
CA ALA A 39 -16.72 14.07 7.37
C ALA A 39 -16.23 14.79 6.10
N GLU A 40 -16.57 16.07 5.97
CA GLU A 40 -16.22 16.94 4.85
C GLU A 40 -14.71 17.21 4.82
N GLN A 41 -14.12 17.52 5.97
CA GLN A 41 -12.68 17.72 6.11
C GLN A 41 -11.90 16.44 5.79
N ARG A 42 -12.33 15.29 6.32
CA ARG A 42 -11.71 13.99 5.98
C ARG A 42 -11.79 13.70 4.48
N LEU A 43 -12.90 14.03 3.82
CA LEU A 43 -13.03 13.84 2.39
C LEU A 43 -12.07 14.74 1.61
N ALA A 44 -11.99 16.03 1.96
CA ALA A 44 -11.07 16.97 1.33
C ALA A 44 -9.61 16.53 1.47
N GLU A 45 -9.19 16.17 2.69
CA GLU A 45 -7.84 15.70 2.98
C GLU A 45 -7.51 14.40 2.23
N ARG A 46 -8.45 13.44 2.14
CA ARG A 46 -8.24 12.22 1.34
C ARG A 46 -8.08 12.51 -0.14
N GLN A 47 -8.86 13.44 -0.70
CA GLN A 47 -8.72 13.82 -2.12
C GLN A 47 -7.37 14.50 -2.40
N LEU A 48 -6.90 15.32 -1.46
CA LEU A 48 -5.65 16.07 -1.61
C LEU A 48 -4.41 15.21 -1.34
N LYS A 49 -4.39 14.42 -0.27
CA LYS A 49 -3.21 13.69 0.22
C LYS A 49 -3.25 12.20 -0.10
N THR A 50 -4.35 11.52 0.21
CA THR A 50 -4.44 10.06 0.07
C THR A 50 -4.54 9.61 -1.39
N LYS A 51 -5.31 10.33 -2.21
CA LYS A 51 -5.53 9.98 -3.63
C LYS A 51 -4.24 9.92 -4.48
N PRO A 52 -3.33 10.92 -4.47
CA PRO A 52 -2.10 10.82 -5.22
C PRO A 52 -1.19 9.68 -4.74
N LEU A 53 -1.14 9.41 -3.43
CA LEU A 53 -0.37 8.30 -2.87
C LEU A 53 -0.94 6.94 -3.25
N LEU A 54 -2.26 6.78 -3.23
CA LEU A 54 -2.93 5.56 -3.70
C LEU A 54 -2.61 5.29 -5.17
N LYS A 55 -2.66 6.33 -6.03
CA LYS A 55 -2.30 6.19 -7.44
C LYS A 55 -0.83 5.81 -7.62
N SER A 56 0.08 6.45 -6.87
CA SER A 56 1.51 6.11 -6.88
C SER A 56 1.75 4.67 -6.43
N LEU A 57 1.08 4.22 -5.37
CA LEU A 57 1.15 2.85 -4.88
C LEU A 57 0.64 1.86 -5.93
N GLU A 58 -0.50 2.12 -6.55
CA GLU A 58 -1.07 1.27 -7.60
C GLU A 58 -0.10 1.12 -8.78
N SER A 59 0.41 2.23 -9.31
CA SER A 59 1.38 2.22 -10.41
C SER A 59 2.63 1.43 -10.04
N TRP A 60 3.17 1.67 -8.84
CA TRP A 60 4.35 0.97 -8.35
C TRP A 60 4.12 -0.54 -8.21
N LEU A 61 2.98 -0.96 -7.64
CA LEU A 61 2.62 -2.38 -7.51
C LEU A 61 2.54 -3.05 -8.89
N ARG A 62 1.88 -2.40 -9.86
CA ARG A 62 1.78 -2.91 -11.23
C ARG A 62 3.14 -3.04 -11.91
N GLU A 63 4.05 -2.10 -11.71
CA GLU A 63 5.41 -2.16 -12.23
C GLU A 63 6.20 -3.33 -11.61
N LYS A 64 6.15 -3.48 -10.29
CA LYS A 64 6.86 -4.56 -9.60
C LYS A 64 6.28 -5.94 -9.91
N MET A 65 4.97 -6.03 -10.16
CA MET A 65 4.38 -7.29 -10.63
C MET A 65 4.95 -7.78 -11.96
N LYS A 66 5.40 -6.88 -12.85
CA LYS A 66 6.04 -7.28 -14.12
C LYS A 66 7.40 -7.96 -13.92
N THR A 67 8.08 -7.68 -12.80
CA THR A 67 9.40 -8.25 -12.49
C THR A 67 9.32 -9.49 -11.61
N LEU A 68 8.15 -9.82 -11.06
CA LEU A 68 7.96 -10.97 -10.19
C LEU A 68 7.53 -12.20 -10.99
N SER A 69 8.02 -13.38 -10.58
CA SER A 69 7.51 -14.66 -11.09
C SER A 69 6.02 -14.82 -10.78
N ARG A 70 5.28 -15.46 -11.70
CA ARG A 70 3.84 -15.77 -11.56
C ARG A 70 3.53 -16.62 -10.32
N HIS A 71 4.50 -17.40 -9.83
CA HIS A 71 4.35 -18.23 -8.64
C HIS A 71 4.78 -17.54 -7.34
N SER A 72 5.26 -16.29 -7.41
CA SER A 72 5.70 -15.55 -6.23
C SER A 72 4.53 -15.27 -5.28
N GLU A 73 4.70 -15.64 -4.01
CA GLU A 73 3.74 -15.28 -2.95
C GLU A 73 3.57 -13.77 -2.82
N LEU A 74 4.64 -13.00 -3.10
CA LEU A 74 4.56 -11.54 -3.12
C LEU A 74 3.74 -11.02 -4.31
N ALA A 75 3.85 -11.65 -5.48
CA ALA A 75 3.01 -11.30 -6.63
C ALA A 75 1.53 -11.56 -6.34
N LYS A 76 1.21 -12.68 -5.68
CA LYS A 76 -0.16 -12.97 -5.21
C LYS A 76 -0.64 -11.93 -4.19
N ALA A 77 0.23 -11.53 -3.25
CA ALA A 77 -0.09 -10.50 -2.27
C ALA A 77 -0.34 -9.12 -2.92
N PHE A 78 0.42 -8.77 -3.95
CA PHE A 78 0.22 -7.54 -4.75
C PHE A 78 -1.06 -7.61 -5.58
N ALA A 79 -1.37 -8.75 -6.21
CA ALA A 79 -2.61 -8.95 -6.95
C ALA A 79 -3.86 -8.83 -6.05
N TYR A 80 -3.76 -9.17 -4.76
CA TYR A 80 -4.84 -8.95 -3.78
C TYR A 80 -4.98 -7.48 -3.34
N ALA A 81 -3.99 -6.64 -3.63
CA ALA A 81 -3.98 -5.22 -3.26
C ALA A 81 -4.42 -4.29 -4.41
N LEU A 82 -4.37 -4.78 -5.65
CA LEU A 82 -4.87 -4.13 -6.87
C LEU A 82 -6.32 -4.53 -7.14
#